data_AF-A0A7K4FU51-F1
#
_entry.id   AF-A0A7K4FU51-F1
#
_cell.length_a   1.000
_cell.length_b   1.000
_cell.length_c   1.000
_cell.angle_alpha   90.00
_cell.angle_beta   90.00
_cell.angle_gamma   90.00
#
_symmetry.space_group_name_H-M   'P 1'
#
loop_
_entity.id
_entity.type
_entity.pdbx_description
1 polymer ?
#
loop_
_entity_poly.entity_id
_entity_poly.type
_entity_poly.pdbx_seq_one_letter_code
_entity_poly.pdbx_strand_id
1 'polypeptide(L)'
;PNPNTEGIGSQFKDIYTQTCGDYNGLIDSGKVYVTKVHHREIPHMMKLGDIEAGIMWRTEATFWGFKFVAPTPNKEGKLAFGLLKNHSEKAKQFYDILKGNDVKDLYQKYGFKWIA
;
A
#
# COMPACT_ATOMS: atom_id res chain seq x y z
N PRO A 1 -3.43 -2.76 -8.45
CA PRO A 1 -2.11 -3.26 -7.99
C PRO A 1 -1.85 -4.68 -8.48
N ASN A 2 -0.64 -4.95 -8.98
CA ASN A 2 -0.30 -6.26 -9.51
C ASN A 2 -0.11 -7.27 -8.35
N PRO A 3 -0.90 -8.35 -8.27
CA PRO A 3 -0.84 -9.29 -7.16
C PRO A 3 0.46 -10.12 -7.12
N ASN A 4 1.20 -10.20 -8.23
CA ASN A 4 2.43 -10.99 -8.31
C ASN A 4 3.67 -10.22 -7.87
N THR A 5 3.61 -8.89 -7.87
CA THR A 5 4.77 -8.03 -7.57
C THR A 5 4.52 -7.05 -6.43
N GLU A 6 3.27 -6.83 -6.01
CA GLU A 6 2.91 -5.86 -4.99
C GLU A 6 2.08 -6.53 -3.88
N GLY A 7 2.52 -6.41 -2.62
CA GLY A 7 1.84 -7.03 -1.48
C GLY A 7 0.38 -6.62 -1.31
N ILE A 8 0.05 -5.35 -1.58
CA ILE A 8 -1.34 -4.86 -1.58
C ILE A 8 -2.19 -5.54 -2.67
N GLY A 9 -1.61 -5.85 -3.83
CA GLY A 9 -2.29 -6.56 -4.91
C GLY A 9 -2.67 -7.97 -4.49
N SER A 10 -1.75 -8.69 -3.84
CA SER A 10 -2.02 -10.01 -3.28
C SER A 10 -3.11 -9.95 -2.21
N GLN A 11 -3.04 -8.98 -1.29
CA GLN A 11 -4.07 -8.80 -0.27
C GLN A 11 -5.45 -8.48 -0.85
N PHE A 12 -5.52 -7.62 -1.86
CA PHE A 12 -6.77 -7.30 -2.55
C PHE A 12 -7.35 -8.52 -3.27
N LYS A 13 -6.51 -9.28 -3.99
CA LYS A 13 -6.93 -10.53 -4.65
C LYS A 13 -7.59 -11.48 -3.65
N ASP A 14 -6.98 -11.68 -2.49
CA ASP A 14 -7.54 -12.55 -1.45
C ASP A 14 -8.89 -12.03 -0.93
N ILE A 15 -8.97 -10.73 -0.58
CA ILE A 15 -10.21 -10.13 -0.08
C ILE A 15 -11.31 -10.26 -1.12
N TYR A 16 -11.04 -9.85 -2.36
CA TYR A 16 -12.00 -9.92 -3.46
C TYR A 16 -12.46 -11.36 -3.70
N THR A 17 -11.55 -12.33 -3.65
CA THR A 17 -11.89 -13.74 -3.86
C THR A 17 -12.82 -14.25 -2.75
N GLN A 18 -12.58 -13.85 -1.50
CA GLN A 18 -13.39 -14.23 -0.35
C GLN A 18 -14.77 -13.56 -0.34
N THR A 19 -14.88 -12.32 -0.81
CA THR A 19 -16.13 -11.55 -0.73
C THR A 19 -16.97 -11.61 -2.01
N CYS A 20 -16.32 -11.66 -3.17
CA CYS A 20 -16.93 -11.52 -4.49
C CYS A 20 -16.74 -12.75 -5.39
N GLY A 21 -15.81 -13.65 -5.06
CA GLY A 21 -15.57 -14.88 -5.79
C GLY A 21 -14.50 -14.74 -6.89
N ASP A 22 -14.91 -14.54 -8.14
CA ASP A 22 -14.00 -14.69 -9.29
C ASP A 22 -13.14 -13.43 -9.56
N TYR A 23 -11.93 -13.41 -9.00
CA TYR A 23 -10.95 -12.36 -9.28
C TYR A 23 -10.46 -12.37 -10.75
N ASN A 24 -10.33 -13.53 -11.38
CA ASN A 24 -9.86 -13.58 -12.77
C ASN A 24 -10.92 -13.02 -13.71
N GLY A 25 -12.20 -13.34 -13.49
CA GLY A 25 -13.31 -12.74 -14.21
C GLY A 25 -13.38 -11.21 -14.05
N LEU A 26 -12.99 -10.65 -12.90
CA LEU A 26 -12.85 -9.20 -12.73
C LEU A 26 -11.79 -8.63 -13.68
N ILE A 27 -10.61 -9.25 -13.75
CA ILE A 27 -9.51 -8.80 -14.61
C ILE A 27 -9.86 -8.98 -16.10
N ASP A 28 -10.44 -10.11 -16.44
CA ASP A 28 -10.81 -10.47 -17.81
C ASP A 28 -12.03 -9.69 -18.33
N SER A 29 -12.72 -8.94 -17.46
CA SER A 29 -13.85 -8.08 -17.85
C SER A 29 -13.47 -6.94 -18.80
N GLY A 30 -12.18 -6.64 -18.93
CA GLY A 30 -11.67 -5.51 -19.73
C GLY A 30 -11.91 -4.13 -19.11
N LYS A 31 -12.52 -4.06 -17.91
CA LYS A 31 -12.83 -2.81 -17.20
C LYS A 31 -11.79 -2.44 -16.14
N VAL A 32 -10.75 -3.26 -15.98
CA VAL A 32 -9.77 -3.12 -14.91
C VAL A 32 -8.37 -2.98 -15.50
N TYR A 33 -7.61 -2.02 -14.95
CA TYR A 33 -6.21 -1.83 -15.26
C TYR A 33 -5.33 -2.37 -14.13
N VAL A 34 -4.48 -3.36 -14.44
CA VAL A 34 -3.49 -3.90 -13.49
C VAL A 34 -2.21 -3.08 -13.58
N THR A 35 -2.00 -2.21 -12.59
CA THR A 35 -0.81 -1.35 -12.44
C THR A 35 0.47 -2.16 -12.28
N LYS A 36 1.59 -1.66 -12.80
CA LYS A 36 2.93 -2.20 -12.52
C LYS A 36 3.48 -1.70 -11.18
N VAL A 37 3.20 -0.45 -10.83
CA VAL A 37 3.63 0.26 -9.62
C VAL A 37 2.48 1.14 -9.12
N HIS A 38 1.59 0.59 -8.30
CA HIS A 38 0.31 1.22 -7.94
C HIS A 38 0.45 2.63 -7.35
N HIS A 39 1.43 2.85 -6.47
CA HIS A 39 1.63 4.11 -5.76
C HIS A 39 2.11 5.26 -6.67
N ARG A 40 2.52 4.96 -7.90
CA ARG A 40 2.86 5.96 -8.93
C ARG A 40 1.72 6.14 -9.94
N GLU A 41 1.11 5.04 -10.35
CA GLU A 41 0.13 5.03 -11.42
C GLU A 41 -1.27 5.45 -10.95
N ILE A 42 -1.78 4.87 -9.85
CA ILE A 42 -3.17 5.12 -9.43
C ILE A 42 -3.40 6.60 -9.07
N PRO A 43 -2.57 7.26 -8.25
CA PRO A 43 -2.80 8.67 -7.93
C PRO A 43 -2.74 9.58 -9.14
N HIS A 44 -1.89 9.26 -10.12
CA HIS A 44 -1.78 10.00 -11.37
C HIS A 44 -3.05 9.84 -12.22
N MET A 45 -3.45 8.60 -12.50
CA MET A 45 -4.64 8.27 -13.29
C MET A 45 -5.93 8.85 -12.65
N MET A 46 -6.07 8.78 -11.32
CA MET A 46 -7.22 9.38 -10.62
C MET A 46 -7.24 10.91 -10.76
N LYS A 47 -6.08 11.58 -10.70
CA LYS A 47 -6.00 13.05 -10.85
C LYS A 47 -6.29 13.53 -12.26
N LEU A 48 -5.93 12.73 -13.27
CA LEU A 48 -6.20 13.02 -14.67
C LEU A 48 -7.62 12.62 -15.10
N GLY A 49 -8.33 11.82 -14.29
CA GLY A 49 -9.66 11.33 -14.61
C GLY A 49 -9.66 10.10 -15.53
N ASP A 50 -8.52 9.41 -15.68
CA ASP A 50 -8.40 8.20 -16.49
C ASP A 50 -9.11 6.99 -15.86
N ILE A 51 -9.30 7.04 -14.52
CA ILE A 51 -10.00 6.02 -13.74
C ILE A 51 -10.93 6.68 -12.71
N GLU A 52 -12.04 6.01 -12.43
CA GLU A 52 -13.04 6.46 -11.46
C GLU A 52 -12.71 6.05 -10.02
N ALA A 53 -11.95 4.96 -9.86
CA ALA A 53 -11.55 4.41 -8.57
C ALA A 53 -10.23 3.63 -8.68
N GLY A 54 -9.51 3.52 -7.56
CA GLY A 54 -8.27 2.75 -7.49
C GLY A 54 -8.01 2.16 -6.11
N ILE A 55 -7.27 1.05 -6.07
CA ILE A 55 -6.91 0.34 -4.84
C ILE A 55 -5.53 0.78 -4.37
N MET A 56 -5.45 1.42 -3.20
CA MET A 56 -4.22 1.96 -2.61
C MET A 56 -4.25 1.84 -1.08
N TRP A 57 -3.14 2.09 -0.41
CA TRP A 57 -3.11 2.14 1.05
C TRP A 57 -3.86 3.35 1.59
N ARG A 58 -4.43 3.23 2.81
CA ARG A 58 -5.11 4.36 3.49
C ARG A 58 -4.19 5.58 3.62
N THR A 59 -2.93 5.36 3.93
CA THR A 59 -1.93 6.43 4.08
C THR A 59 -1.71 7.18 2.77
N GLU A 60 -1.73 6.47 1.63
CA GLU A 60 -1.62 7.07 0.29
C GLU A 60 -2.87 7.87 -0.06
N ALA A 61 -4.06 7.32 0.17
CA ALA A 61 -5.32 8.05 -0.06
C ALA A 61 -5.39 9.33 0.78
N THR A 62 -4.94 9.26 2.04
CA THR A 62 -4.85 10.42 2.94
C THR A 62 -3.86 11.46 2.41
N PHE A 63 -2.65 11.03 2.03
CA PHE A 63 -1.61 11.91 1.50
C PHE A 63 -2.05 12.66 0.23
N TRP A 64 -2.75 11.96 -0.67
CA TRP A 64 -3.24 12.55 -1.92
C TRP A 64 -4.57 13.29 -1.79
N GLY A 65 -5.21 13.26 -0.61
CA GLY A 65 -6.49 13.93 -0.35
C GLY A 65 -7.68 13.26 -1.02
N PHE A 66 -7.58 11.96 -1.35
CA PHE A 66 -8.69 11.22 -1.96
C PHE A 66 -9.70 10.76 -0.92
N LYS A 67 -10.99 10.76 -1.29
CA LYS A 67 -12.03 10.07 -0.52
C LYS A 67 -11.77 8.56 -0.60
N PHE A 68 -11.88 7.86 0.52
CA PHE A 68 -11.65 6.42 0.56
C PHE A 68 -12.61 5.71 1.49
N VAL A 69 -12.76 4.41 1.26
CA VAL A 69 -13.40 3.44 2.15
C VAL A 69 -12.44 2.25 2.34
N ALA A 70 -12.45 1.65 3.52
CA ALA A 70 -11.71 0.42 3.77
C ALA A 70 -12.64 -0.80 3.53
N PRO A 71 -12.14 -1.88 2.89
CA PRO A 71 -12.95 -3.08 2.69
C PRO A 71 -13.30 -3.75 4.02
N THR A 72 -14.40 -4.51 4.04
CA THR A 72 -14.78 -5.39 5.15
C THR A 72 -14.97 -6.81 4.59
N PRO A 73 -14.16 -7.81 4.99
CA PRO A 73 -13.07 -7.73 5.97
C PRO A 73 -11.89 -6.88 5.46
N ASN A 74 -11.21 -6.21 6.39
CA ASN A 74 -10.00 -5.45 6.10
C ASN A 74 -8.74 -6.31 6.37
N LYS A 75 -7.65 -6.03 5.67
CA LYS A 75 -6.30 -6.54 5.99
C LYS A 75 -5.41 -5.41 6.46
N GLU A 76 -4.63 -5.65 7.51
CA GLU A 76 -3.66 -4.69 8.04
C GLU A 76 -2.24 -5.07 7.61
N GLY A 77 -1.52 -4.12 7.03
CA GLY A 77 -0.10 -4.27 6.69
C GLY A 77 0.78 -3.81 7.84
N LYS A 78 1.90 -4.51 8.07
CA LYS A 78 2.97 -4.07 8.98
C LYS A 78 4.12 -3.48 8.15
N LEU A 79 4.54 -2.27 8.50
CA LEU A 79 5.78 -1.70 7.99
C LEU A 79 6.94 -2.21 8.83
N ALA A 80 8.03 -2.62 8.18
CA ALA A 80 9.26 -3.01 8.83
C ALA A 80 10.46 -2.38 8.13
N PHE A 81 11.48 -2.03 8.91
CA PHE A 81 12.78 -1.62 8.39
C PHE A 81 13.74 -2.80 8.46
N GLY A 82 14.41 -3.09 7.35
CA GLY A 82 15.43 -4.13 7.27
C GLY A 82 16.84 -3.54 7.27
N LEU A 83 17.76 -4.22 7.96
CA LEU A 83 19.19 -3.94 7.90
C LEU A 83 19.90 -5.17 7.35
N LEU A 84 20.77 -4.99 6.35
CA LEU A 84 21.52 -6.09 5.76
C LEU A 84 22.49 -6.70 6.77
N LYS A 85 22.77 -8.01 6.64
CA LYS A 85 23.76 -8.69 7.48
C LYS A 85 25.15 -8.05 7.38
N ASN A 86 25.55 -7.67 6.16
CA ASN A 86 26.85 -7.06 5.86
C ASN A 86 26.71 -5.54 5.66
N HIS A 87 26.19 -4.83 6.67
CA HIS A 87 25.98 -3.39 6.61
C HIS A 87 27.22 -2.59 7.02
N SER A 88 27.28 -1.33 6.61
CA SER A 88 28.28 -0.37 7.11
C SER A 88 27.84 0.25 8.44
N GLU A 89 28.77 0.79 9.21
CA GLU A 89 28.45 1.48 10.47
C GLU A 89 27.47 2.65 10.25
N LYS A 90 27.60 3.39 9.14
CA LYS A 90 26.65 4.47 8.79
C LYS A 90 25.23 3.94 8.57
N ALA A 91 25.09 2.77 7.93
CA ALA A 91 23.79 2.15 7.74
C ALA A 91 23.19 1.68 9.09
N LYS A 92 24.03 1.17 10.00
CA LYS A 92 23.60 0.83 11.36
C LYS A 92 23.10 2.07 12.12
N GLN A 93 23.87 3.15 12.11
CA GLN A 93 23.51 4.41 12.76
C GLN A 93 22.17 4.94 12.24
N PHE A 94 21.96 4.91 10.92
CA PHE A 94 20.68 5.31 10.33
C PHE A 94 19.54 4.36 10.73
N TYR A 95 19.77 3.05 10.72
CA TYR A 95 18.79 2.07 11.19
C TYR A 95 18.40 2.28 12.65
N ASP A 96 19.34 2.68 13.50
CA ASP A 96 19.08 3.03 14.89
C ASP A 96 18.20 4.29 15.01
N ILE A 97 18.38 5.28 14.14
CA ILE A 97 17.49 6.45 14.04
C ILE A 97 16.06 6.03 13.63
N LEU A 98 15.90 5.13 12.67
CA LEU A 98 14.59 4.65 12.19
C LEU A 98 13.73 4.00 13.30
N LYS A 99 14.36 3.52 14.37
CA LYS A 99 13.69 2.94 15.55
C LYS A 99 13.30 3.98 16.61
N GLY A 100 13.72 5.25 16.45
CA GLY A 100 13.49 6.30 17.43
C GLY A 100 12.03 6.78 17.49
N ASN A 101 11.67 7.41 18.62
CA ASN A 101 10.34 7.97 18.83
C ASN A 101 10.01 9.08 17.83
N ASP A 102 10.99 9.90 17.44
CA ASP A 102 10.80 10.98 16.46
C ASP A 102 10.28 10.43 15.11
N VAL A 103 10.79 9.26 14.70
CA VAL A 103 10.35 8.59 13.46
C VAL A 103 8.94 8.06 13.64
N LYS A 104 8.62 7.45 14.79
CA LYS A 104 7.25 7.01 15.11
C LYS A 104 6.25 8.17 15.00
N ASP A 105 6.56 9.32 15.61
CA ASP A 105 5.69 10.50 15.60
C ASP A 105 5.52 11.06 14.18
N LEU A 106 6.59 11.08 13.39
CA LEU A 106 6.55 11.46 11.97
C LEU A 106 5.63 10.54 11.16
N TYR A 107 5.73 9.22 11.35
CA TYR A 107 4.88 8.25 10.65
C TYR A 107 3.41 8.40 11.06
N GLN A 108 3.13 8.64 12.34
CA GLN A 108 1.77 8.89 12.83
C GLN A 108 1.14 10.13 12.19
N LYS A 109 1.92 11.20 11.97
CA LYS A 109 1.45 12.40 11.25
C LYS A 109 0.93 12.08 9.84
N TYR A 110 1.48 11.07 9.18
CA TYR A 110 1.04 10.62 7.84
C TYR A 110 0.04 9.45 7.87
N GLY A 111 -0.58 9.20 9.02
CA GLY A 111 -1.67 8.23 9.16
C GLY A 111 -1.23 6.78 9.34
N PHE A 112 0.06 6.52 9.51
CA PHE A 112 0.52 5.19 9.93
C PHE A 112 0.16 4.95 11.40
N LYS A 113 -0.35 3.77 11.71
CA LYS A 113 -0.51 3.33 13.08
C LYS A 113 0.72 2.53 13.48
N TRP A 114 1.35 2.92 14.60
CA TRP A 114 2.43 2.14 15.17
C TRP A 114 1.83 0.92 15.87
N ILE A 115 2.09 -0.26 15.32
CA ILE A 115 1.65 -1.54 15.87
C ILE A 115 2.90 -2.24 16.41
N ALA A 116 3.05 -2.25 17.74
CA ALA A 116 4.15 -2.92 18.43
C ALA A 116 3.95 -4.44 18.42
#